data_AF-A0A238Z2R4-F1
#
_entry.id   AF-A0A238Z2R4-F1
#
_cell.length_a   1.000
_cell.length_b   1.000
_cell.length_c   1.000
_cell.angle_alpha   90.00
_cell.angle_beta   90.00
_cell.angle_gamma   90.00
#
_symmetry.space_group_name_H-M   'P 1'
#
loop_
_entity.id
_entity.type
_entity.pdbx_description
1 polymer ?
#
loop_
_entity_poly.entity_id
_entity_poly.type
_entity_poly.pdbx_seq_one_letter_code
_entity_poly.pdbx_strand_id
1 'polypeptide(L)'
;MKTTLEILKGIHPGFVLERELEKRHLRKGQFAISMGEFPQTLTAITKGKRRMNTPLAMKIEKLLGIEEGYFMVLQVYYDIEQEKQKENKQKNKYNPKPDLTKLRKVLFWDTDIQKIDWEKQKKAVIKRVFERGNEEEKKEITHFYGLDTVTTILSS
;
A
#
# COMPACT_ATOMS: atom_id res chain seq x y z
N MET A 1 8.23 -0.38 -21.32
CA MET A 1 6.99 0.19 -20.78
C MET A 1 6.23 -0.75 -19.86
N LYS A 2 5.91 -2.00 -20.26
CA LYS A 2 5.13 -2.95 -19.42
C LYS A 2 5.72 -3.16 -18.00
N THR A 3 7.03 -3.32 -17.88
CA THR A 3 7.69 -3.65 -16.60
C THR A 3 7.64 -2.52 -15.56
N THR A 4 7.81 -1.26 -15.97
CA THR A 4 7.79 -0.12 -15.04
C THR A 4 6.39 0.14 -14.51
N LEU A 5 5.38 0.02 -15.37
CA LEU A 5 3.98 0.21 -15.01
C LEU A 5 3.51 -0.87 -14.02
N GLU A 6 3.98 -2.11 -14.16
CA GLU A 6 3.68 -3.21 -13.22
C GLU A 6 4.21 -2.94 -11.81
N ILE A 7 5.43 -2.41 -11.68
CA ILE A 7 6.04 -2.09 -10.38
C ILE A 7 5.31 -0.93 -9.68
N LEU A 8 4.74 0.00 -10.45
CA LEU A 8 4.11 1.21 -9.94
C LEU A 8 2.61 1.07 -9.63
N LYS A 9 2.00 -0.09 -9.90
CA LYS A 9 0.57 -0.31 -9.59
C LYS A 9 0.33 -0.16 -8.09
N GLY A 10 -0.71 0.58 -7.73
CA GLY A 10 -1.07 0.84 -6.33
C GLY A 10 -0.35 2.04 -5.69
N ILE A 11 0.56 2.71 -6.40
CA ILE A 11 1.20 3.95 -5.95
C ILE A 11 0.44 5.16 -6.49
N HIS A 12 0.22 6.19 -5.66
CA HIS A 12 -0.47 7.40 -6.09
C HIS A 12 0.33 8.09 -7.23
N PRO A 13 -0.31 8.47 -8.36
CA PRO A 13 0.38 9.06 -9.52
C PRO A 13 1.13 10.35 -9.19
N GLY A 14 0.67 11.08 -8.17
CA GLY A 14 1.35 12.27 -7.66
C GLY A 14 2.79 12.03 -7.16
N PHE A 15 3.07 10.88 -6.53
CA PHE A 15 4.44 10.56 -6.09
C PHE A 15 5.36 10.27 -7.28
N VAL A 16 4.80 9.63 -8.31
CA VAL A 16 5.52 9.39 -9.57
C VAL A 16 5.81 10.71 -10.26
N LEU A 17 4.84 11.62 -10.31
CA LEU A 17 5.01 12.96 -10.86
C LEU A 17 6.07 13.76 -10.09
N GLU A 18 6.05 13.72 -8.76
CA GLU A 18 7.05 14.41 -7.94
C GLU A 18 8.47 13.97 -8.31
N ARG A 19 8.69 12.67 -8.42
CA ARG A 19 9.97 12.10 -8.84
C ARG A 19 10.37 12.52 -10.27
N GLU A 20 9.42 12.58 -11.20
CA GLU A 20 9.69 13.02 -12.58
C GLU A 20 10.07 14.51 -12.64
N LEU A 21 9.44 15.37 -11.83
CA LEU A 21 9.81 16.78 -11.74
C LEU A 21 11.19 16.96 -11.11
N GLU A 22 11.51 16.20 -10.06
CA GLU A 22 12.82 16.24 -9.41
C GLU A 22 13.96 15.82 -10.34
N LYS A 23 13.79 14.72 -11.08
CA LYS A 23 14.76 14.25 -12.08
C LYS A 23 15.05 15.29 -13.16
N ARG A 24 14.05 16.12 -13.47
CA ARG A 24 14.13 17.15 -14.51
C ARG A 24 14.50 18.53 -13.95
N HIS A 25 14.79 18.60 -12.65
CA HIS A 25 15.08 19.84 -11.92
C HIS A 25 13.99 20.92 -12.08
N LEU A 26 12.73 20.48 -12.24
CA LEU A 26 11.57 21.36 -12.41
C LEU A 26 10.97 21.75 -11.06
N ARG A 27 10.85 23.05 -10.81
CA ARG A 27 10.17 23.55 -9.61
C ARG A 27 8.65 23.39 -9.75
N LYS A 28 8.04 22.62 -8.85
CA LYS A 28 6.58 22.34 -8.78
C LYS A 28 5.71 23.59 -9.01
N GLY A 29 5.99 24.68 -8.29
CA GLY A 29 5.19 25.90 -8.42
C GLY A 29 5.24 26.52 -9.82
N GLN A 30 6.44 26.62 -10.41
CA GLN A 30 6.62 27.15 -11.77
C GLN A 30 6.00 26.23 -12.82
N PHE A 31 6.15 24.91 -12.64
CA PHE A 31 5.54 23.93 -13.52
C PHE A 31 4.00 24.02 -13.51
N ALA A 32 3.38 24.18 -12.33
CA ALA A 32 1.94 24.38 -12.23
C ALA A 32 1.46 25.63 -12.98
N ILE A 33 2.15 26.76 -12.78
CA ILE A 33 1.83 28.02 -13.46
C ILE A 33 1.92 27.86 -14.98
N SER A 34 2.95 27.14 -15.49
CA SER A 34 3.11 26.88 -16.92
C SER A 34 1.96 26.07 -17.56
N MET A 35 1.20 25.32 -16.75
CA MET A 35 0.02 24.56 -17.16
C MET A 35 -1.30 25.33 -17.01
N GLY A 36 -1.24 26.58 -16.52
CA GLY A 36 -2.42 27.35 -16.12
C GLY A 36 -3.12 26.78 -14.89
N GLU A 37 -2.38 26.13 -14.00
CA GLU A 37 -2.90 25.49 -12.79
C GLU A 37 -2.35 26.16 -11.53
N PHE A 38 -3.14 26.14 -10.45
CA PHE A 38 -2.68 26.69 -9.18
C PHE A 38 -1.58 25.80 -8.56
N PRO A 39 -0.46 26.37 -8.07
CA PRO A 39 0.61 25.62 -7.41
C PRO A 39 0.16 24.72 -6.26
N GLN A 40 -0.88 25.15 -5.54
CA GLN A 40 -1.48 24.40 -4.44
C GLN A 40 -2.13 23.09 -4.93
N THR A 41 -2.75 23.10 -6.11
CA THR A 41 -3.35 21.91 -6.73
C THR A 41 -2.29 20.86 -7.01
N LEU A 42 -1.21 21.26 -7.70
CA LEU A 42 -0.10 20.34 -8.01
C LEU A 42 0.59 19.83 -6.74
N THR A 43 0.75 20.69 -5.73
CA THR A 43 1.33 20.32 -4.44
C THR A 43 0.46 19.32 -3.68
N ALA A 44 -0.86 19.48 -3.69
CA ALA A 44 -1.78 18.54 -3.07
C ALA A 44 -1.74 17.17 -3.75
N ILE A 45 -1.63 17.15 -5.08
CA ILE A 45 -1.54 15.92 -5.87
C ILE A 45 -0.22 15.20 -5.62
N THR A 46 0.91 15.90 -5.70
CA THR A 46 2.25 15.33 -5.47
C THR A 46 2.38 14.73 -4.07
N LYS A 47 1.76 15.34 -3.06
CA LYS A 47 1.68 14.80 -1.69
C LYS A 47 0.67 13.66 -1.50
N GLY A 48 0.00 13.20 -2.55
CA GLY A 48 -1.02 12.14 -2.47
C GLY A 48 -2.31 12.54 -1.74
N LYS A 49 -2.50 13.83 -1.44
CA LYS A 49 -3.69 14.35 -0.73
C LYS A 49 -4.88 14.57 -1.65
N ARG A 50 -4.64 14.66 -2.96
CA ARG A 50 -5.66 14.90 -3.97
C ARG A 50 -5.46 13.97 -5.15
N ARG A 51 -6.56 13.40 -5.63
CA ARG A 51 -6.61 12.60 -6.86
C ARG A 51 -6.21 13.42 -8.07
N MET A 52 -5.50 12.81 -9.01
CA MET A 52 -5.25 13.41 -10.33
C MET A 52 -6.51 13.27 -11.20
N ASN A 53 -6.82 14.30 -12.01
CA ASN A 53 -7.90 14.28 -12.99
C ASN A 53 -7.34 14.17 -14.42
N THR A 54 -8.16 13.72 -15.36
CA THR A 54 -7.76 13.49 -16.75
C THR A 54 -7.22 14.74 -17.45
N PRO A 55 -7.89 15.93 -17.38
CA PRO A 55 -7.37 17.11 -18.07
C PRO A 55 -5.98 17.55 -17.59
N LEU A 56 -5.73 17.47 -16.27
CA LEU A 56 -4.42 17.80 -15.71
C LEU A 56 -3.36 16.76 -16.12
N ALA A 57 -3.70 15.47 -16.06
CA ALA A 57 -2.80 14.39 -16.48
C ALA A 57 -2.34 14.60 -17.94
N MET A 58 -3.28 14.87 -18.85
CA MET A 58 -2.96 15.11 -20.26
C MET A 58 -2.05 16.34 -20.46
N LYS A 59 -2.28 17.44 -19.73
CA LYS A 59 -1.39 18.62 -19.77
C LYS A 59 0.04 18.28 -19.31
N ILE A 60 0.15 17.56 -18.20
CA ILE A 60 1.43 17.12 -17.63
C ILE A 60 2.16 16.20 -18.61
N GLU A 61 1.47 15.18 -19.13
CA GLU A 61 2.03 14.19 -20.04
C GLU A 61 2.59 14.86 -21.30
N LYS A 62 1.79 15.76 -21.89
CA LYS A 62 2.22 16.55 -23.05
C LYS A 62 3.48 17.38 -22.76
N LEU A 63 3.54 18.09 -21.62
CA LEU A 63 4.69 18.94 -21.29
C LEU A 63 5.94 18.14 -20.92
N LEU A 64 5.78 16.96 -20.32
CA LEU A 64 6.90 16.11 -19.93
C LEU A 64 7.33 15.13 -21.02
N GLY A 65 6.61 15.07 -22.15
CA GLY A 65 6.85 14.10 -23.22
C GLY A 65 6.61 12.66 -22.76
N ILE A 66 5.60 12.46 -21.91
CA ILE A 66 5.18 11.16 -21.40
C ILE A 66 4.01 10.68 -22.27
N GLU A 67 3.89 9.36 -22.42
CA GLU A 67 2.77 8.72 -23.12
C GLU A 67 1.43 9.14 -22.51
N GLU A 68 0.47 9.45 -23.38
CA GLU A 68 -0.89 9.82 -22.98
C GLU A 68 -1.55 8.69 -22.18
N GLY A 69 -2.20 9.05 -21.08
CA GLY A 69 -2.93 8.12 -20.22
C GLY A 69 -2.05 7.41 -19.19
N TYR A 70 -0.73 7.59 -19.22
CA TYR A 70 0.21 7.00 -18.26
C TYR A 70 -0.22 7.23 -16.80
N PHE A 71 -0.48 8.49 -16.41
CA PHE A 71 -0.85 8.81 -15.04
C PHE A 71 -2.27 8.35 -14.70
N MET A 72 -3.17 8.29 -15.68
CA MET A 72 -4.53 7.83 -15.45
C MET A 72 -4.60 6.33 -15.21
N VAL A 73 -3.78 5.54 -15.91
CA VAL A 73 -3.63 4.11 -15.61
C VAL A 73 -3.14 3.91 -14.18
N LEU A 74 -2.13 4.67 -13.75
CA LEU A 74 -1.65 4.64 -12.36
C LEU A 74 -2.74 5.05 -11.36
N GLN A 75 -3.50 6.10 -11.67
CA GLN A 75 -4.61 6.55 -10.82
C GLN A 75 -5.67 5.46 -10.64
N VAL A 76 -6.03 4.74 -11.72
CA VAL A 76 -6.99 3.63 -11.65
C VAL A 76 -6.46 2.51 -10.76
N TYR A 77 -5.21 2.08 -10.93
CA TYR A 77 -4.64 1.04 -10.08
C TYR A 77 -4.51 1.48 -8.62
N TYR A 78 -4.16 2.74 -8.37
CA TYR A 78 -4.16 3.31 -7.03
C TYR A 78 -5.55 3.27 -6.39
N ASP A 79 -6.59 3.67 -7.13
CA ASP A 79 -7.96 3.66 -6.63
C ASP A 79 -8.44 2.23 -6.32
N ILE A 80 -8.12 1.26 -7.18
CA ILE A 80 -8.38 -0.16 -6.93
C ILE A 80 -7.73 -0.61 -5.62
N GLU A 81 -6.47 -0.22 -5.38
CA GLU A 81 -5.77 -0.56 -4.15
C GLU A 81 -6.39 0.12 -2.92
N GLN A 82 -6.83 1.37 -3.05
CA GLN A 82 -7.57 2.06 -1.99
C GLN A 82 -8.90 1.38 -1.66
N GLU A 83 -9.66 0.95 -2.66
CA GLU A 83 -10.89 0.20 -2.45
C GLU A 83 -10.62 -1.16 -1.81
N LYS A 84 -9.61 -1.90 -2.26
CA LYS A 84 -9.16 -3.12 -1.58
C LYS A 84 -8.78 -2.86 -0.13
N GLN A 85 -8.11 -1.75 0.19
CA GLN A 85 -7.77 -1.41 1.56
C GLN A 85 -9.01 -1.05 2.40
N LYS A 86 -10.00 -0.37 1.82
CA LYS A 86 -11.28 -0.09 2.50
C LYS A 86 -12.07 -1.36 2.74
N GLU A 87 -12.18 -2.24 1.74
CA GLU A 87 -12.77 -3.57 1.88
C GLU A 87 -12.04 -4.38 2.94
N ASN A 88 -10.71 -4.39 2.94
CA ASN A 88 -9.93 -5.08 3.97
C ASN A 88 -10.14 -4.45 5.34
N LYS A 89 -10.26 -3.12 5.47
CA LYS A 89 -10.58 -2.47 6.75
C LYS A 89 -12.00 -2.82 7.22
N GLN A 90 -12.97 -2.90 6.31
CA GLN A 90 -14.35 -3.29 6.61
C GLN A 90 -14.44 -4.78 6.98
N LYS A 91 -13.76 -5.65 6.24
CA LYS A 91 -13.56 -7.06 6.59
C LYS A 91 -12.85 -7.17 7.92
N ASN A 92 -11.82 -6.35 8.19
CA ASN A 92 -11.07 -6.36 9.44
C ASN A 92 -11.88 -5.88 10.65
N LYS A 93 -12.94 -5.09 10.45
CA LYS A 93 -13.94 -4.81 11.49
C LYS A 93 -14.64 -6.10 11.96
N TYR A 94 -14.67 -7.11 11.09
CA TYR A 94 -15.16 -8.47 11.33
C TYR A 94 -14.05 -9.52 11.21
N ASN A 95 -12.75 -9.14 11.13
CA ASN A 95 -11.71 -10.15 10.98
C ASN A 95 -11.71 -10.93 12.27
N PRO A 96 -11.73 -12.27 12.18
CA PRO A 96 -11.28 -13.04 13.31
C PRO A 96 -9.83 -12.59 13.52
N LYS A 97 -9.51 -12.18 14.76
CA LYS A 97 -8.14 -12.04 15.22
C LYS A 97 -7.94 -13.11 16.29
N PRO A 98 -6.72 -13.65 16.46
CA PRO A 98 -6.48 -14.52 17.59
C PRO A 98 -6.71 -13.73 18.87
N ASP A 99 -6.95 -14.46 19.95
CA ASP A 99 -7.03 -13.87 21.28
C ASP A 99 -5.67 -13.26 21.66
N LEU A 100 -5.58 -11.94 21.51
CA LEU A 100 -4.35 -11.19 21.78
C LEU A 100 -3.96 -11.22 23.25
N THR A 101 -4.85 -11.61 24.17
CA THR A 101 -4.50 -11.77 25.58
C THR A 101 -3.55 -12.95 25.80
N LYS A 102 -3.60 -13.95 24.89
CA LYS A 102 -2.73 -15.12 24.89
C LYS A 102 -1.42 -14.92 24.12
N LEU A 103 -1.22 -13.75 23.50
CA LEU A 103 -0.03 -13.42 22.72
C LEU A 103 0.79 -12.33 23.39
N ARG A 104 2.03 -12.62 23.79
CA ARG A 104 2.90 -11.61 24.38
C ARG A 104 3.34 -10.60 23.32
N LYS A 105 3.17 -9.31 23.65
CA LYS A 105 3.56 -8.19 22.77
C LYS A 105 5.03 -8.25 22.32
N VAL A 106 5.93 -8.81 23.14
CA VAL A 106 7.37 -8.93 22.82
C VAL A 106 7.64 -9.79 21.59
N LEU A 107 6.74 -10.71 21.20
CA LEU A 107 6.88 -11.47 19.95
C LEU A 107 6.87 -10.55 18.72
N PHE A 108 6.18 -9.42 18.80
CA PHE A 108 6.05 -8.43 17.74
C PHE A 108 6.72 -7.12 18.13
N TRP A 109 7.92 -7.17 18.70
CA TRP A 109 8.65 -5.98 19.15
C TRP A 109 8.93 -4.96 18.03
N ASP A 110 8.97 -5.41 16.77
CA ASP A 110 9.19 -4.63 15.56
C ASP A 110 7.89 -4.17 14.87
N THR A 111 6.70 -4.59 15.36
CA THR A 111 5.41 -4.31 14.70
C THR A 111 4.28 -4.14 15.70
N ASP A 112 3.49 -3.09 15.54
CA ASP A 112 2.26 -2.91 16.34
C ASP A 112 1.27 -4.06 16.08
N ILE A 113 1.09 -4.92 17.08
CA ILE A 113 0.23 -6.11 17.03
C ILE A 113 -1.23 -5.78 16.65
N GLN A 114 -1.70 -4.56 16.93
CA GLN A 114 -3.06 -4.13 16.57
C GLN A 114 -3.22 -3.82 15.08
N LYS A 115 -2.11 -3.61 14.36
CA LYS A 115 -2.10 -3.26 12.93
C LYS A 115 -1.71 -4.42 12.03
N ILE A 116 -1.43 -5.59 12.61
CA ILE A 116 -1.12 -6.80 11.86
C ILE A 116 -2.35 -7.22 11.06
N ASP A 117 -2.14 -7.46 9.77
CA ASP A 117 -3.15 -8.07 8.90
C ASP A 117 -3.01 -9.59 9.04
N TRP A 118 -3.78 -10.17 9.97
CA TRP A 118 -3.69 -11.59 10.35
C TRP A 118 -3.93 -12.54 9.17
N GLU A 119 -4.64 -12.14 8.13
CA GLU A 119 -4.82 -12.96 6.93
C GLU A 119 -3.64 -12.84 5.97
N LYS A 120 -3.29 -11.61 5.56
CA LYS A 120 -2.21 -11.40 4.57
C LYS A 120 -0.84 -11.79 5.11
N GLN A 121 -0.61 -11.59 6.40
CA GLN A 121 0.69 -11.82 7.05
C GLN A 121 0.76 -13.18 7.76
N LYS A 122 -0.22 -14.08 7.55
CA LYS A 122 -0.31 -15.37 8.24
C LYS A 122 1.00 -16.18 8.23
N LYS A 123 1.71 -16.21 7.10
CA LYS A 123 2.99 -16.93 6.96
C LYS A 123 4.05 -16.39 7.93
N ALA A 124 4.19 -15.07 8.01
CA ALA A 124 5.15 -14.43 8.90
C ALA A 124 4.77 -14.59 10.38
N VAL A 125 3.48 -14.45 10.69
CA VAL A 125 2.93 -14.62 12.05
C VAL A 125 3.16 -16.05 12.55
N ILE A 126 2.75 -17.06 11.77
CA ILE A 126 2.87 -18.48 12.14
C ILE A 126 4.34 -18.85 12.38
N LYS A 127 5.23 -18.56 11.42
CA LYS A 127 6.66 -18.87 11.59
C LYS A 127 7.24 -18.22 12.85
N ARG A 128 6.97 -16.93 13.06
CA ARG A 128 7.44 -16.20 14.22
C ARG A 128 6.95 -16.78 15.55
N VAL A 129 5.68 -17.11 15.66
CA VAL A 129 5.10 -17.67 16.91
C VAL A 129 5.63 -19.09 17.16
N PHE A 130 5.81 -19.90 16.12
CA PHE A 130 6.36 -21.25 16.30
C PHE A 130 7.86 -21.26 16.61
N GLU A 131 8.62 -20.28 16.12
CA GLU A 131 10.05 -20.12 16.40
C GLU A 131 10.34 -19.56 17.80
N ARG A 132 9.53 -18.60 18.28
CA ARG A 132 9.87 -17.76 19.46
C ARG A 132 8.80 -17.76 20.55
N GLY A 133 7.62 -18.28 20.25
CA GLY A 133 6.48 -18.33 21.18
C GLY A 133 6.51 -19.53 22.11
N ASN A 134 5.73 -19.43 23.19
CA ASN A 134 5.46 -20.50 24.13
C ASN A 134 4.33 -21.40 23.63
N GLU A 135 4.02 -22.47 24.38
CA GLU A 135 3.00 -23.45 23.98
C GLU A 135 1.56 -22.87 23.96
N GLU A 136 1.26 -21.88 24.80
CA GLU A 136 -0.04 -21.22 24.80
C GLU A 136 -0.24 -20.38 23.52
N GLU A 137 0.79 -19.64 23.13
CA GLU A 137 0.84 -18.82 21.92
C GLU A 137 0.70 -19.68 20.67
N LYS A 138 1.42 -20.82 20.61
CA LYS A 138 1.30 -21.79 19.51
C LYS A 138 -0.10 -22.40 19.42
N LYS A 139 -0.71 -22.75 20.56
CA LYS A 139 -2.08 -23.29 20.60
C LYS A 139 -3.10 -22.27 20.09
N GLU A 140 -3.00 -21.01 20.51
CA GLU A 140 -3.90 -19.96 20.04
C GLU A 140 -3.76 -19.73 18.53
N ILE A 141 -2.53 -19.64 18.00
CA ILE A 141 -2.30 -19.49 16.56
C ILE A 141 -2.80 -20.71 15.76
N THR A 142 -2.66 -21.91 16.31
CA THR A 142 -3.17 -23.14 15.69
C THR A 142 -4.69 -23.19 15.71
N HIS A 143 -5.32 -22.78 16.81
CA HIS A 143 -6.77 -22.65 16.91
C HIS A 143 -7.32 -21.63 15.90
N PHE A 144 -6.63 -20.49 15.78
CA PHE A 144 -7.03 -19.40 14.92
C PHE A 144 -6.90 -19.70 13.42
N TYR A 145 -5.76 -20.24 12.95
CA TYR A 145 -5.52 -20.52 11.53
C TYR A 145 -5.91 -21.94 11.06
N GLY A 146 -6.14 -22.85 12.01
CA GLY A 146 -6.34 -24.28 11.73
C GLY A 146 -5.03 -25.05 11.56
N LEU A 147 -5.06 -26.33 11.94
CA LEU A 147 -3.88 -27.20 11.94
C LEU A 147 -3.29 -27.42 10.54
N ASP A 148 -4.14 -27.61 9.53
CA ASP A 148 -3.72 -27.85 8.15
C ASP A 148 -2.97 -26.65 7.55
N THR A 149 -3.45 -25.44 7.84
CA THR A 149 -2.82 -24.19 7.38
C THR A 149 -1.43 -24.02 8.02
N VAL A 150 -1.35 -24.26 9.33
CA VAL A 150 -0.09 -24.11 10.09
C VAL A 150 0.95 -25.12 9.63
N THR A 151 0.58 -26.39 9.53
CA THR A 151 1.48 -27.45 9.09
C THR A 151 2.02 -27.21 7.68
N THR A 152 1.15 -26.81 6.74
CA THR A 152 1.54 -26.44 5.36
C THR A 152 2.55 -25.28 5.33
N ILE A 153 2.41 -24.30 6.22
CA ILE A 153 3.30 -23.13 6.26
C ILE A 153 4.65 -23.45 6.89
N LEU A 154 4.68 -24.36 7.87
CA LEU A 154 5.90 -24.78 8.56
C LEU A 154 6.72 -25.79 7.74
N SER A 155 6.08 -26.57 6.88
CA SER A 155 6.76 -27.51 5.97
C SER A 155 7.31 -26.86 4.69
N SER A 156 7.07 -25.55 4.49
CA SER A 156 7.43 -24.77 3.31
C SER A 156 8.49 -23.70 3.56
#